data_AF-S8DR69-F1
#
_entry.id   AF-S8DR69-F1
#
_cell.length_a   1.000
_cell.length_b   1.000
_cell.length_c   1.000
_cell.angle_alpha   90.00
_cell.angle_beta   90.00
_cell.angle_gamma   90.00
#
_symmetry.space_group_name_H-M   'P 1'
#
loop_
_entity.id
_entity.type
_entity.pdbx_description
1 polymer ?
#
loop_
_entity_poly.entity_id
_entity_poly.type
_entity_poly.pdbx_seq_one_letter_code
_entity_poly.pdbx_strand_id
1 'polypeptide(L)'
;MSESEWVPALMKASIAADCMPPLEDWAVSAAQAIVDILTCPPGYALPVVNIVHPQQFSAREVFQAINAELGAQLALVPPAEWAAKVQGLAEPSLDSARLCVLAEGTKDVAGPYELGGHPLFETAKAKRVSPTLAGLQPLGQREVYAWVRA
;
A
#
# COMPACT_ATOMS: atom_id res chain seq x y z
N MET A 1 2.78 -2.81 -18.07
CA MET A 1 3.31 -2.17 -16.85
C MET A 1 3.00 -0.70 -16.98
N SER A 2 2.17 -0.16 -16.10
CA SER A 2 1.78 1.24 -16.13
C SER A 2 2.83 2.06 -15.39
N GLU A 3 3.41 3.06 -16.04
CA GLU A 3 4.32 4.05 -15.43
C GLU A 3 3.64 4.93 -14.36
N SER A 4 2.39 4.63 -13.98
CA SER A 4 1.60 5.35 -12.96
C SER A 4 1.46 4.59 -11.64
N GLU A 5 2.27 3.55 -11.40
CA GLU A 5 2.23 2.80 -10.15
C GLU A 5 2.99 3.57 -9.06
N TRP A 6 2.25 4.06 -8.06
CA TRP A 6 2.80 4.90 -6.98
C TRP A 6 3.79 4.14 -6.06
N VAL A 7 3.66 2.82 -5.96
CA VAL A 7 4.52 1.99 -5.10
C VAL A 7 5.97 1.94 -5.62
N PRO A 8 6.27 1.56 -6.88
CA PRO A 8 7.62 1.68 -7.43
C PRO A 8 8.22 3.09 -7.34
N ALA A 9 7.42 4.13 -7.58
CA ALA A 9 7.88 5.51 -7.46
C ALA A 9 8.28 5.86 -6.01
N LEU A 10 7.49 5.41 -5.03
CA LEU A 10 7.79 5.55 -3.61
C LEU A 10 9.08 4.82 -3.23
N MET A 11 9.27 3.59 -3.75
CA MET A 11 10.49 2.81 -3.52
C MET A 11 11.72 3.55 -4.05
N LYS A 12 11.69 4.02 -5.30
CA LYS A 12 12.81 4.75 -5.94
C LYS A 12 13.16 6.03 -5.17
N ALA A 13 12.15 6.81 -4.79
CA ALA A 13 12.35 8.02 -4.00
C ALA A 13 12.92 7.72 -2.60
N SER A 14 12.45 6.65 -1.95
CA SER A 14 12.92 6.23 -0.62
C SER A 14 14.36 5.74 -0.63
N ILE A 15 14.75 4.99 -1.68
CA ILE A 15 16.13 4.55 -1.90
C ILE A 15 17.05 5.76 -2.12
N ALA A 16 16.63 6.72 -2.96
CA ALA A 16 17.42 7.91 -3.22
C ALA A 16 17.58 8.82 -1.98
N ALA A 17 16.57 8.86 -1.11
CA ALA A 17 16.57 9.64 0.13
C ALA A 17 17.15 8.90 1.35
N ASP A 18 17.58 7.64 1.18
CA ASP A 18 18.07 6.74 2.25
C ASP A 18 17.12 6.60 3.45
N CYS A 19 15.81 6.77 3.21
CA CYS A 19 14.78 6.66 4.23
C CYS A 19 13.41 6.39 3.62
N MET A 20 12.48 5.91 4.43
CA MET A 20 11.15 5.50 3.97
C MET A 20 10.07 5.91 4.97
N PRO A 21 8.89 6.36 4.51
CA PRO A 21 7.75 6.54 5.39
C PRO A 21 7.11 5.18 5.72
N PRO A 22 6.31 5.10 6.78
CA PRO A 22 5.45 3.93 6.99
C PRO A 22 4.53 3.71 5.76
N LEU A 23 4.32 2.45 5.41
CA LEU A 23 3.44 2.04 4.32
C LEU A 23 2.07 1.69 4.89
N GLU A 24 1.05 2.38 4.40
CA GLU A 24 -0.23 2.49 5.11
C GLU A 24 -1.37 1.71 4.42
N ASP A 25 -1.36 1.60 3.09
CA ASP A 25 -2.45 0.93 2.35
C ASP A 25 -1.94 0.24 1.10
N TRP A 26 -2.37 -1.00 0.87
CA TRP A 26 -1.99 -1.76 -0.32
C TRP A 26 -3.20 -2.11 -1.18
N ALA A 27 -3.08 -1.77 -2.46
CA ALA A 27 -4.06 -2.14 -3.46
C ALA A 27 -4.00 -3.65 -3.74
N VAL A 28 -5.13 -4.32 -3.54
CA VAL A 28 -5.37 -5.66 -4.06
C VAL A 28 -5.62 -5.63 -5.56
N SER A 29 -5.46 -6.77 -6.23
CA SER A 29 -6.00 -6.98 -7.58
C SER A 29 -7.54 -6.88 -7.54
N ALA A 30 -8.04 -5.65 -7.63
CA ALA A 30 -9.46 -5.34 -7.50
C ALA A 30 -10.28 -5.91 -8.66
N ALA A 31 -9.67 -6.06 -9.84
CA ALA A 31 -10.38 -6.47 -11.06
C ALA A 31 -11.08 -7.84 -10.89
N GLN A 32 -10.36 -8.87 -10.44
CA GLN A 32 -10.95 -10.20 -10.29
C GLN A 32 -11.94 -10.24 -9.11
N ALA A 33 -11.66 -9.52 -8.02
CA ALA A 33 -12.60 -9.40 -6.90
C ALA A 33 -13.93 -8.75 -7.33
N ILE A 34 -13.87 -7.72 -8.17
CA ILE A 34 -15.06 -7.07 -8.75
C ILE A 34 -15.85 -8.07 -9.60
N VAL A 35 -15.19 -8.87 -10.44
CA VAL A 35 -15.86 -9.91 -11.25
C VAL A 35 -16.57 -10.92 -10.36
N ASP A 36 -15.93 -11.41 -9.30
CA ASP A 36 -16.55 -12.36 -8.38
C ASP A 36 -17.81 -11.77 -7.71
N ILE A 37 -17.74 -10.50 -7.28
CA ILE A 37 -18.87 -9.78 -6.65
C ILE A 37 -20.02 -9.60 -7.64
N LEU A 38 -19.74 -9.17 -8.87
CA LEU A 38 -20.74 -8.91 -9.90
C LEU A 38 -21.42 -10.19 -10.42
N THR A 39 -20.71 -11.31 -10.38
CA THR A 39 -21.21 -12.61 -10.85
C THR A 39 -21.80 -13.47 -9.74
N CYS A 40 -21.86 -12.96 -8.50
CA CYS A 40 -22.35 -13.74 -7.37
C CYS A 40 -23.87 -14.02 -7.51
N PRO A 41 -24.38 -15.14 -6.97
CA PRO A 41 -25.79 -15.52 -7.14
C PRO A 41 -26.76 -14.47 -6.57
N PRO A 42 -28.00 -14.37 -7.10
CA PRO A 42 -28.96 -13.30 -6.74
C PRO A 42 -29.28 -13.15 -5.25
N GLY A 43 -29.09 -14.21 -4.45
CA GLY A 43 -29.28 -14.19 -2.99
C GLY A 43 -28.14 -13.55 -2.19
N TYR A 44 -27.05 -13.12 -2.85
CA TYR A 44 -25.86 -12.56 -2.24
C TYR A 44 -25.54 -11.13 -2.73
N ALA A 45 -26.50 -10.46 -3.38
CA ALA A 45 -26.33 -9.08 -3.83
C ALA A 45 -26.04 -8.16 -2.63
N LEU A 46 -24.87 -7.53 -2.64
CA LEU A 46 -24.43 -6.60 -1.61
C LEU A 46 -24.55 -5.17 -2.14
N PRO A 47 -25.26 -4.26 -1.46
CA PRO A 47 -25.44 -2.88 -1.95
C PRO A 47 -24.14 -2.06 -1.89
N VAL A 48 -23.24 -2.36 -0.94
CA VAL A 48 -21.93 -1.72 -0.76
C VAL A 48 -20.94 -2.75 -0.24
N VAL A 49 -19.73 -2.76 -0.83
CA VAL A 49 -18.64 -3.67 -0.48
C VAL A 49 -17.31 -2.91 -0.50
N ASN A 50 -16.48 -3.10 0.52
CA ASN A 50 -15.10 -2.59 0.54
C ASN A 50 -14.19 -3.60 -0.17
N ILE A 51 -13.51 -3.16 -1.24
CA ILE A 51 -12.53 -3.96 -1.97
C ILE A 51 -11.13 -3.47 -1.58
N VAL A 52 -10.66 -3.94 -0.43
CA VAL A 52 -9.33 -3.65 0.12
C VAL A 52 -8.64 -4.95 0.53
N HIS A 53 -7.36 -4.89 0.92
CA HIS A 53 -6.64 -6.06 1.39
C HIS A 53 -7.29 -6.64 2.66
N PRO A 54 -7.78 -7.91 2.66
CA PRO A 54 -8.57 -8.44 3.76
C PRO A 54 -7.73 -9.02 4.91
N GLN A 55 -6.41 -9.11 4.73
CA GLN A 55 -5.48 -9.56 5.75
C GLN A 55 -4.60 -8.41 6.19
N GLN A 56 -4.47 -8.25 7.50
CA GLN A 56 -3.45 -7.38 8.08
C GLN A 56 -2.07 -8.00 7.80
N PHE A 57 -1.12 -7.15 7.46
CA PHE A 57 0.28 -7.51 7.32
C PHE A 57 1.09 -6.65 8.29
N SER A 58 2.24 -7.15 8.71
CA SER A 58 3.13 -6.37 9.57
C SER A 58 3.95 -5.41 8.71
N ALA A 59 3.73 -4.11 8.86
CA ALA A 59 4.57 -3.09 8.22
C ALA A 59 6.06 -3.30 8.54
N ARG A 60 6.38 -3.81 9.73
CA ARG A 60 7.74 -4.16 10.13
C ARG A 60 8.32 -5.32 9.31
N GLU A 61 7.53 -6.38 9.06
CA GLU A 61 7.99 -7.52 8.26
C GLU A 61 8.19 -7.14 6.80
N VAL A 62 7.29 -6.32 6.25
CA VAL A 62 7.44 -5.75 4.90
C VAL A 62 8.70 -4.91 4.81
N PHE A 63 8.93 -4.03 5.79
CA PHE A 63 10.13 -3.19 5.84
C PHE A 63 11.43 -4.01 5.97
N GLN A 64 11.40 -5.06 6.79
CA GLN A 64 12.53 -5.98 6.90
C GLN A 64 12.80 -6.71 5.59
N ALA A 65 11.76 -7.15 4.88
CA ALA A 65 11.90 -7.77 3.57
C ALA A 65 12.46 -6.80 2.52
N ILE A 66 12.05 -5.52 2.56
CA ILE A 66 12.60 -4.46 1.69
C ILE A 66 14.10 -4.30 1.93
N ASN A 67 14.51 -4.11 3.19
CA ASN A 67 15.92 -3.92 3.55
C ASN A 67 16.76 -5.15 3.20
N ALA A 68 16.22 -6.36 3.40
CA ALA A 68 16.89 -7.60 3.03
C ALA A 68 17.12 -7.70 1.51
N GLU A 69 16.14 -7.31 0.69
CA GLU A 69 16.27 -7.33 -0.77
C GLU A 69 17.22 -6.24 -1.29
N LEU A 70 17.20 -5.06 -0.69
CA LEU A 70 18.09 -3.95 -1.05
C LEU A 70 19.54 -4.17 -0.61
N GLY A 71 19.77 -5.06 0.37
CA GLY A 71 21.07 -5.16 1.05
C GLY A 71 21.43 -3.88 1.81
N ALA A 72 20.43 -3.08 2.16
CA ALA A 72 20.57 -1.76 2.79
C ALA A 72 19.76 -1.69 4.10
N GLN A 73 19.98 -0.63 4.88
CA GLN A 73 19.14 -0.31 6.03
C GLN A 73 18.57 1.09 5.86
N LEU A 74 17.45 1.17 5.14
CA LEU A 74 16.69 2.41 5.08
C LEU A 74 16.23 2.77 6.49
N ALA A 75 16.21 4.07 6.82
CA ALA A 75 15.63 4.56 8.07
C ALA A 75 14.11 4.74 7.90
N LEU A 76 13.32 4.22 8.84
CA LEU A 76 11.88 4.51 8.88
C LEU A 76 11.67 5.88 9.54
N VAL A 77 11.08 6.83 8.81
CA VAL A 77 10.88 8.22 9.26
C VAL A 77 9.43 8.67 9.06
N PRO A 78 8.95 9.70 9.77
CA PRO A 78 7.60 10.23 9.53
C PRO A 78 7.41 10.73 8.09
N PRO A 79 6.18 10.67 7.52
CA PRO A 79 5.91 11.08 6.14
C PRO A 79 6.40 12.49 5.78
N ALA A 80 6.25 13.46 6.71
CA ALA A 80 6.73 14.82 6.51
C ALA A 80 8.27 14.93 6.45
N GLU A 81 8.99 14.14 7.25
CA GLU A 81 10.46 14.12 7.21
C GLU A 81 10.96 13.47 5.92
N TRP A 82 10.31 12.38 5.50
CA TRP A 82 10.60 11.73 4.23
C TRP A 82 10.37 12.68 3.05
N ALA A 83 9.23 13.36 3.00
CA ALA A 83 8.90 14.31 1.93
C ALA A 83 9.93 15.44 1.84
N ALA A 84 10.38 15.98 2.98
CA ALA A 84 11.42 17.00 3.02
C ALA A 84 12.76 16.49 2.45
N LYS A 85 13.16 15.25 2.76
CA LYS A 85 14.38 14.64 2.22
C LYS A 85 14.29 14.40 0.71
N VAL A 86 13.15 13.91 0.23
CA VAL A 86 12.90 13.67 -1.20
C VAL A 86 12.89 14.98 -2.00
N GLN A 87 12.28 16.05 -1.48
CA GLN A 87 12.29 17.37 -2.11
C GLN A 87 13.70 17.99 -2.15
N GLY A 88 14.58 17.63 -1.21
CA GLY A 88 15.96 18.07 -1.17
C GLY A 88 16.91 17.36 -2.16
N LEU A 89 16.43 16.34 -2.89
CA LEU A 89 17.22 15.66 -3.91
C LEU A 89 17.43 16.57 -5.13
N ALA A 90 18.59 16.44 -5.79
CA ALA A 90 18.97 17.31 -6.92
C ALA A 90 18.06 17.17 -8.15
N GLU A 91 17.40 16.02 -8.32
CA GLU A 91 16.44 15.74 -9.39
C GLU A 91 15.17 15.07 -8.84
N PRO A 92 14.22 15.84 -8.29
CA PRO A 92 12.93 15.28 -7.90
C PRO A 92 12.13 14.95 -9.15
N SER A 93 11.77 13.67 -9.31
CA SER A 93 10.82 13.23 -10.34
C SER A 93 9.42 13.80 -10.09
N LEU A 94 8.61 13.89 -11.15
CA LEU A 94 7.22 14.34 -11.05
C LEU A 94 6.38 13.43 -10.12
N ASP A 95 6.72 12.14 -10.07
CA ASP A 95 6.07 11.17 -9.20
C ASP A 95 6.47 11.37 -7.73
N SER A 96 7.74 11.66 -7.43
CA SER A 96 8.15 12.01 -6.07
C SER A 96 7.47 13.28 -5.55
N ALA A 97 7.25 14.29 -6.41
CA ALA A 97 6.52 15.49 -6.03
C ALA A 97 5.04 15.18 -5.67
N ARG A 98 4.38 14.31 -6.45
CA ARG A 98 3.01 13.85 -6.16
C ARG A 98 2.93 13.05 -4.86
N LEU A 99 3.92 12.20 -4.58
CA LEU A 99 3.99 11.44 -3.34
C LEU A 99 4.19 12.33 -2.11
N CYS A 100 4.98 13.41 -2.22
CA CYS A 100 5.13 14.38 -1.13
C CYS A 100 3.80 15.06 -0.79
N VAL A 101 3.00 15.43 -1.80
CA VAL A 101 1.67 16.02 -1.58
C VAL A 101 0.72 15.04 -0.86
N LEU A 102 0.80 13.74 -1.18
CA LEU A 102 0.02 12.72 -0.48
C LEU A 102 0.47 12.54 0.98
N ALA A 103 1.78 12.56 1.23
CA ALA A 103 2.37 12.45 2.57
C ALA A 103 2.01 13.62 3.50
N GLU A 104 1.74 14.80 2.96
CA GLU A 104 1.31 15.99 3.73
C GLU A 104 -0.19 15.96 4.09
N GLY A 105 -0.98 15.12 3.41
CA GLY A 105 -2.45 15.06 3.53
C GLY A 105 -2.99 14.19 4.67
N THR A 106 -2.15 13.38 5.33
CA THR A 106 -2.55 12.48 6.41
C THR A 106 -2.71 13.26 7.72
N LYS A 107 -3.92 13.82 7.97
CA LYS A 107 -4.29 14.44 9.25
C LYS A 107 -5.25 13.57 10.04
N ASP A 108 -5.04 13.54 11.37
CA ASP A 108 -5.84 12.88 12.42
C ASP A 108 -7.32 12.68 12.05
N VAL A 109 -7.67 11.42 11.78
CA VAL A 109 -9.05 10.94 11.80
C VAL A 109 -9.26 10.25 13.17
N ALA A 110 -10.48 10.21 13.74
CA ALA A 110 -10.80 9.50 15.01
C ALA A 110 -11.50 8.12 14.82
N GLY A 111 -10.96 7.02 15.39
CA GLY A 111 -11.35 5.62 15.10
C GLY A 111 -10.24 4.57 15.36
N PRO A 112 -10.48 3.25 15.15
CA PRO A 112 -9.42 2.25 15.16
C PRO A 112 -8.68 2.24 13.80
N TYR A 113 -7.39 2.52 13.85
CA TYR A 113 -6.56 2.85 12.68
C TYR A 113 -5.58 1.76 12.31
N GLU A 114 -5.31 1.62 11.01
CA GLU A 114 -4.08 1.00 10.53
C GLU A 114 -2.88 1.94 10.76
N LEU A 115 -1.65 1.44 10.59
CA LEU A 115 -0.44 2.28 10.64
C LEU A 115 -0.63 3.43 9.65
N GLY A 116 -0.76 4.68 10.14
CA GLY A 116 -0.99 5.85 9.27
C GLY A 116 -2.28 6.65 9.49
N GLY A 117 -3.21 6.18 10.31
CA GLY A 117 -4.46 6.93 10.56
C GLY A 117 -5.55 6.71 9.51
N HIS A 118 -5.45 5.62 8.73
CA HIS A 118 -6.51 5.15 7.81
C HIS A 118 -7.51 4.21 8.51
N PRO A 119 -8.84 4.41 8.32
CA PRO A 119 -9.86 3.63 9.02
C PRO A 119 -9.81 2.16 8.62
N LEU A 120 -9.88 1.26 9.61
CA LEU A 120 -10.03 -0.16 9.34
C LEU A 120 -11.33 -0.44 8.58
N PHE A 121 -11.21 -0.97 7.36
CA PHE A 121 -12.36 -1.33 6.54
C PHE A 121 -12.86 -2.74 6.86
N GLU A 122 -14.17 -2.88 7.08
CA GLU A 122 -14.81 -4.19 7.23
C GLU A 122 -14.86 -4.90 5.86
N THR A 123 -14.22 -6.07 5.76
CA THR A 123 -14.12 -6.85 4.51
C THR A 123 -14.90 -8.17 4.54
N ALA A 124 -15.64 -8.48 5.62
CA ALA A 124 -16.28 -9.79 5.76
C ALA A 124 -17.36 -10.03 4.70
N LYS A 125 -18.09 -8.98 4.30
CA LYS A 125 -19.02 -9.03 3.16
C LYS A 125 -18.32 -9.38 1.86
N ALA A 126 -17.20 -8.72 1.58
CA ALA A 126 -16.42 -8.92 0.36
C ALA A 126 -15.84 -10.35 0.28
N LYS A 127 -15.25 -10.82 1.39
CA LYS A 127 -14.69 -12.18 1.51
C LYS A 127 -15.74 -13.28 1.34
N ARG A 128 -17.00 -13.02 1.69
CA ARG A 128 -18.08 -14.02 1.57
C ARG A 128 -18.43 -14.32 0.11
N VAL A 129 -18.35 -13.31 -0.75
CA VAL A 129 -18.82 -13.40 -2.14
C VAL A 129 -17.68 -13.44 -3.16
N SER A 130 -16.46 -13.06 -2.77
CA SER A 130 -15.26 -13.13 -3.61
C SER A 130 -14.28 -14.18 -3.09
N PRO A 131 -14.19 -15.35 -3.74
CA PRO A 131 -13.12 -16.32 -3.51
C PRO A 131 -11.74 -15.69 -3.69
N THR A 132 -11.60 -14.74 -4.62
CA THR A 132 -10.35 -14.00 -4.83
C THR A 132 -9.93 -13.29 -3.56
N LEU A 133 -10.80 -12.45 -2.97
CA LEU A 133 -10.49 -11.75 -1.72
C LEU A 133 -10.31 -12.73 -0.56
N ALA A 134 -11.12 -13.78 -0.47
CA ALA A 134 -11.01 -14.78 0.59
C ALA A 134 -9.67 -15.53 0.57
N GLY A 135 -9.13 -15.79 -0.63
CA GLY A 135 -7.88 -16.51 -0.85
C GLY A 135 -6.61 -15.64 -0.84
N LEU A 136 -6.74 -14.31 -0.76
CA LEU A 136 -5.58 -13.43 -0.70
C LEU A 136 -4.70 -13.76 0.49
N GLN A 137 -3.42 -13.98 0.20
CA GLN A 137 -2.39 -14.14 1.20
C GLN A 137 -2.00 -12.76 1.75
N PRO A 138 -1.54 -12.66 3.01
CA PRO A 138 -0.85 -11.48 3.49
C PRO A 138 0.28 -11.08 2.54
N LEU A 139 0.53 -9.78 2.45
CA LEU A 139 1.70 -9.29 1.75
C LEU A 139 2.96 -9.88 2.38
N GLY A 140 3.81 -10.44 1.54
CA GLY A 140 5.04 -11.05 1.96
C GLY A 140 6.22 -10.68 1.08
N GLN A 141 7.28 -11.48 1.19
CA GLN A 141 8.52 -11.26 0.44
C GLN A 141 8.30 -11.22 -1.08
N ARG A 142 7.35 -12.01 -1.59
CA ARG A 142 7.10 -12.10 -3.04
C ARG A 142 6.69 -10.77 -3.64
N GLU A 143 5.74 -10.08 -3.01
CA GLU A 143 5.25 -8.78 -3.47
C GLU A 143 6.33 -7.71 -3.31
N VAL A 144 7.07 -7.74 -2.19
CA VAL A 144 8.21 -6.86 -1.94
C VAL A 144 9.27 -6.97 -3.04
N TYR A 145 9.63 -8.19 -3.44
CA TYR A 145 10.62 -8.40 -4.50
C TYR A 145 10.15 -7.85 -5.84
N ALA A 146 8.86 -7.93 -6.14
CA ALA A 146 8.31 -7.34 -7.36
C ALA A 146 8.43 -5.82 -7.37
N TRP A 147 8.22 -5.15 -6.22
CA TRP A 147 8.33 -3.69 -6.13
C TRP A 147 9.76 -3.17 -6.16
N VAL A 148 10.68 -3.85 -5.47
CA VAL A 148 12.10 -3.43 -5.42
C VAL A 148 12.75 -3.55 -6.80
N ARG A 149 12.33 -4.51 -7.62
CA ARG A 149 12.93 -4.80 -8.93
C ARG A 149 12.24 -4.09 -10.11
N ALA A 150 11.21 -3.29 -9.88
CA ALA A 150 10.45 -2.54 -10.90
C ALA A 150 11.04 -1.14 -11.16
#